data_AF-A0A8J6SEJ8-F1
#
_entry.id   AF-A0A8J6SEJ8-F1
#
_cell.length_a   1.000
_cell.length_b   1.000
_cell.length_c   1.000
_cell.angle_alpha   90.00
_cell.angle_beta   90.00
_cell.angle_gamma   90.00
#
_symmetry.space_group_name_H-M   'P 1'
#
loop_
_entity.id
_entity.type
_entity.pdbx_description
1 polymer ?
#
loop_
_entity_poly.entity_id
_entity_poly.type
_entity_poly.pdbx_seq_one_letter_code
_entity_poly.pdbx_strand_id
1 'polypeptide(L)' 'MTQEAQQAIDYYLERLSACRQTQDRQEELACLSHLAETYAGLFQFSQAIDYHKQVLTLTA' A
#
# COMPACT_ATOMS: atom_id res chain seq x y z
N MET A 1 -10.26 -2.81 -13.55
CA MET A 1 -9.59 -1.74 -12.78
C MET A 1 -10.10 -0.40 -13.27
N THR A 2 -10.54 0.48 -12.37
CA THR A 2 -10.92 1.84 -12.72
C THR A 2 -9.66 2.71 -12.88
N GLN A 3 -9.74 3.78 -13.66
CA GLN A 3 -8.61 4.69 -13.88
C GLN A 3 -8.13 5.32 -12.56
N GLU A 4 -9.06 5.69 -11.68
CA GLU A 4 -8.76 6.27 -10.37
C GLU A 4 -7.99 5.29 -9.47
N ALA A 5 -8.36 4.00 -9.48
CA ALA A 5 -7.67 3.00 -8.68
C ALA A 5 -6.26 2.71 -9.21
N GLN A 6 -6.05 2.74 -10.53
CA GLN A 6 -4.71 2.63 -11.11
C GLN A 6 -3.83 3.81 -10.67
N GLN A 7 -4.34 5.03 -10.77
CA GLN A 7 -3.61 6.24 -10.35
C GLN A 7 -3.27 6.21 -8.85
N ALA A 8 -4.20 5.75 -8.00
CA ALA A 8 -3.95 5.57 -6.57
C ALA A 8 -2.84 4.53 -6.31
N ILE A 9 -2.90 3.37 -6.97
CA ILE A 9 -1.88 2.33 -6.85
C ILE A 9 -0.50 2.88 -7.24
N ASP A 10 -0.39 3.53 -8.39
CA ASP A 10 0.88 4.07 -8.88
C ASP A 10 1.45 5.12 -7.91
N TYR A 11 0.60 6.03 -7.43
CA TYR A 11 0.98 7.04 -6.45
C TYR A 11 1.50 6.43 -5.13
N TYR A 12 0.77 5.48 -4.55
CA TYR A 12 1.17 4.88 -3.28
C TYR A 12 2.40 3.96 -3.42
N LEU A 13 2.61 3.33 -4.58
CA LEU A 13 3.84 2.56 -4.85
C LEU A 13 5.07 3.46 -4.93
N GLU A 14 4.96 4.61 -5.61
CA GLU A 14 6.04 5.60 -5.67
C GLU A 14 6.37 6.14 -4.26
N ARG A 15 5.34 6.51 -3.49
CA ARG A 15 5.49 6.97 -2.11
C ARG A 15 6.10 5.90 -1.22
N LEU A 16 5.64 4.65 -1.31
CA LEU A 16 6.19 3.52 -0.55
C LEU A 16 7.69 3.35 -0.79
N SER A 17 8.13 3.44 -2.05
CA SER A 17 9.55 3.38 -2.41
C SER A 17 10.35 4.51 -1.75
N ALA A 18 9.83 5.74 -1.80
CA ALA A 18 10.47 6.89 -1.16
C ALA A 18 10.56 6.73 0.38
N CYS A 19 9.49 6.29 1.02
CA CYS A 19 9.44 6.14 2.48
C CYS A 19 10.38 5.05 3.00
N ARG A 20 10.54 3.97 2.23
CA ARG A 20 11.54 2.92 2.50
C ARG A 20 12.98 3.44 2.40
N GLN A 21 13.25 4.34 1.46
CA GLN A 21 14.57 4.98 1.34
C GLN A 21 14.85 5.93 2.50
N THR A 22 13.85 6.70 2.94
CA THR A 22 13.97 7.64 4.06
C THR A 22 13.78 7.00 5.43
N GLN A 23 13.45 5.70 5.47
CA GLN A 23 13.12 4.94 6.69
C GLN A 23 11.96 5.55 7.50
N ASP A 24 11.04 6.25 6.82
CA ASP A 24 9.85 6.81 7.46
C ASP A 24 8.79 5.72 7.64
N ARG A 25 8.78 5.12 8.83
CA ARG A 25 7.85 4.04 9.16
C ARG A 25 6.39 4.46 9.18
N GLN A 26 6.08 5.70 9.56
CA GLN A 26 4.69 6.17 9.64
C GLN A 26 4.11 6.31 8.24
N GLU A 27 4.87 6.92 7.34
CA GLU A 27 4.44 7.10 5.96
C GLU A 27 4.44 5.77 5.19
N GLU A 28 5.38 4.86 5.49
CA GLU A 28 5.37 3.49 4.96
C GLU A 28 4.08 2.75 5.37
N LEU A 29 3.68 2.82 6.64
CA LEU A 29 2.43 2.21 7.15
C LEU A 29 1.19 2.76 6.43
N ALA A 30 1.12 4.08 6.23
CA ALA A 30 0.02 4.72 5.52
C ALA A 30 -0.06 4.24 4.07
N CYS A 31 1.07 4.22 3.35
CA CYS A 31 1.13 3.75 1.96
C CYS A 31 0.70 2.28 1.84
N LEU A 32 1.19 1.40 2.70
CA LEU A 32 0.83 -0.02 2.71
C LEU A 32 -0.67 -0.23 3.00
N SER A 33 -1.25 0.56 3.92
CA SER A 33 -2.67 0.48 4.25
C SER A 33 -3.56 0.92 3.09
N HIS A 34 -3.23 2.04 2.45
CA HIS A 34 -3.97 2.53 1.30
C HIS A 34 -3.86 1.62 0.07
N LEU A 35 -2.70 1.00 -0.16
CA LEU A 35 -2.54 -0.03 -1.20
C LEU A 35 -3.46 -1.21 -0.91
N ALA A 36 -3.47 -1.70 0.34
CA ALA A 36 -4.31 -2.83 0.72
C ALA A 36 -5.81 -2.55 0.50
N GLU A 37 -6.29 -1.38 0.92
CA GLU A 37 -7.67 -0.93 0.70
C GLU A 37 -8.01 -0.80 -0.80
N THR A 38 -7.10 -0.21 -1.58
CA THR A 38 -7.29 -0.03 -3.03
C THR A 38 -7.39 -1.38 -3.74
N TYR A 39 -6.51 -2.33 -3.41
CA TYR A 39 -6.57 -3.69 -3.96
C TYR A 39 -7.82 -4.45 -3.50
N ALA A 40 -8.26 -4.26 -2.26
CA ALA A 40 -9.50 -4.85 -1.75
C ALA A 40 -10.73 -4.32 -2.50
N GLY A 41 -10.80 -3.01 -2.76
CA GLY A 41 -11.87 -2.39 -3.56
C GLY A 41 -11.91 -2.87 -5.02
N LEU A 42 -10.79 -3.38 -5.53
CA LEU A 42 -10.67 -3.99 -6.86
C LEU A 42 -10.92 -5.50 -6.88
N PHE A 43 -11.32 -6.10 -5.76
CA PHE A 43 -11.46 -7.56 -5.57
C PHE A 43 -10.15 -8.33 -5.79
N GLN A 44 -9.00 -7.65 -5.71
CA GLN A 44 -7.66 -8.23 -5.81
C GLN A 44 -7.15 -8.62 -4.42
N PHE A 45 -7.84 -9.57 -3.79
CA PHE A 45 -7.65 -9.90 -2.38
C PHE A 45 -6.27 -10.44 -2.05
N SER A 46 -5.61 -11.14 -2.99
CA SER A 46 -4.25 -11.65 -2.77
C SER A 46 -3.28 -10.50 -2.50
N GLN A 47 -3.27 -9.46 -3.34
CA GLN A 47 -2.44 -8.29 -3.13
C GLN A 47 -2.82 -7.54 -1.85
N ALA A 48 -4.12 -7.37 -1.58
CA ALA A 48 -4.58 -6.69 -0.35
C ALA A 48 -4.07 -7.40 0.92
N ILE A 49 -4.15 -8.72 0.96
CA ILE A 49 -3.64 -9.54 2.07
C ILE A 49 -2.12 -9.38 2.23
N ASP A 50 -1.37 -9.35 1.13
CA ASP A 50 0.09 -9.20 1.18
C ASP A 50 0.51 -7.82 1.69
N TYR A 51 -0.21 -6.76 1.35
CA TYR A 51 0.02 -5.43 1.92
C TYR A 51 -0.39 -5.35 3.39
N HIS A 52 -1.53 -5.92 3.79
CA HIS A 52 -1.91 -5.98 5.20
C HIS A 52 -0.91 -6.78 6.06
N LYS A 53 -0.32 -7.86 5.54
CA LYS A 53 0.75 -8.59 6.24
C LYS A 53 1.99 -7.72 6.45
N GLN A 54 2.36 -6.89 5.48
CA GLN A 54 3.47 -5.95 5.62
C GLN A 54 3.17 -4.89 6.68
N VAL A 55 1.94 -4.35 6.73
CA VAL A 55 1.50 -3.44 7.80
C VAL A 55 1.69 -4.11 9.16
N LEU A 56 1.16 -5.34 9.33
CA LEU A 56 1.27 -6.08 10.59
C LEU A 56 2.73 -6.31 11.00
N THR A 57 3.59 -6.66 10.04
CA THR A 57 5.03 -6.90 10.28
C THR A 57 5.74 -5.62 10.72
N LEU A 58 5.31 -4.46 10.23
CA LEU A 58 5.93 -3.18 10.54
C LEU A 58 5.41 -2.58 11.87
N THR A 59 4.20 -2.96 12.29
CA THR A 59 3.62 -2.57 13.59
C THR A 59 3.94 -3.51 14.75
N ALA A 60 4.44 -4.72 14.46
CA ALA A 60 4.83 -5.72 15.45
C ALA A 60 6.21 -5.44 16.04
#